data_AF-A0A3D9DGR5-F1
#
_entry.id   AF-A0A3D9DGR5-F1
#
_cell.length_a   1.000
_cell.length_b   1.000
_cell.length_c   1.000
_cell.angle_alpha   90.00
_cell.angle_beta   90.00
_cell.angle_gamma   90.00
#
_symmetry.space_group_name_H-M   'P 1'
#
loop_
_entity.id
_entity.type
_entity.pdbx_description
1 polymer ?
#
loop_
_entity_poly.entity_id
_entity_poly.type
_entity_poly.pdbx_seq_one_letter_code
_entity_poly.pdbx_strand_id
1 'polypeptide(L)'
;MKKIEQKIDEAFKNTFLLPREKAVTQFLVDVFNSKYTFREDDKRIEVISLYYNASSPLSSLIVLPNYEYYSPDKTVQIAELHLKEHSLEDYSPIDVQELCKKVLNENNIDYSSYLDQNNHLDYAHYWENQFGLETDFLMNCWRNAKEQTQSRMLGFLESSDGESGMFDLDNNFVIPFDVELDEYLRSHGFIIEKAN
;
A
#
# COMPACT_ATOMS: atom_id res chain seq x y z
N MET A 1 -10.73 7.62 -24.45
CA MET A 1 -10.69 7.39 -23.00
C MET A 1 -9.47 6.57 -22.60
N LYS A 2 -9.28 5.32 -23.06
CA LYS A 2 -8.06 4.54 -22.75
C LYS A 2 -6.70 5.27 -22.88
N LYS A 3 -6.50 6.08 -23.93
CA LYS A 3 -5.25 6.85 -24.10
C LYS A 3 -5.08 8.01 -23.10
N ILE A 4 -6.17 8.58 -22.59
CA ILE A 4 -6.11 9.65 -21.59
C ILE A 4 -5.92 9.06 -20.18
N GLU A 5 -6.59 7.96 -19.86
CA GLU A 5 -6.36 7.19 -18.62
C GLU A 5 -4.89 6.81 -18.47
N GLN A 6 -4.27 6.25 -19.52
CA GLN A 6 -2.84 5.93 -19.52
C GLN A 6 -1.94 7.14 -19.24
N LYS A 7 -2.30 8.32 -19.76
CA LYS A 7 -1.54 9.56 -19.47
C LYS A 7 -1.71 10.01 -18.03
N ILE A 8 -2.91 9.84 -17.47
CA ILE A 8 -3.18 10.12 -16.05
C ILE A 8 -2.40 9.11 -15.20
N ASP A 9 -2.40 7.82 -15.52
CA ASP A 9 -1.63 6.79 -14.83
C ASP A 9 -0.13 7.12 -14.82
N GLU A 10 0.44 7.49 -15.96
CA GLU A 10 1.84 7.90 -16.08
C GLU A 10 2.15 9.14 -15.25
N ALA A 11 1.30 10.17 -15.34
CA ALA A 11 1.46 11.39 -14.55
C ALA A 11 1.40 11.07 -13.04
N PHE A 12 0.41 10.28 -12.61
CA PHE A 12 0.22 9.90 -11.22
C PHE A 12 1.42 9.13 -10.67
N LYS A 13 1.88 8.11 -11.39
CA LYS A 13 3.08 7.34 -11.02
C LYS A 13 4.31 8.23 -10.89
N ASN A 14 4.55 9.08 -11.88
CA ASN A 14 5.75 9.92 -11.92
C ASN A 14 5.75 11.02 -10.86
N THR A 15 4.58 11.59 -10.57
CA THR A 15 4.44 12.67 -9.60
C THR A 15 4.40 12.17 -8.17
N PHE A 16 3.67 11.08 -7.90
CA PHE A 16 3.38 10.66 -6.53
C PHE A 16 4.05 9.35 -6.12
N LEU A 17 4.11 8.33 -6.97
CA LEU A 17 4.56 6.99 -6.53
C LEU A 17 6.09 6.82 -6.63
N LEU A 18 6.66 7.02 -7.82
CA LEU A 18 8.08 6.80 -8.07
C LEU A 18 9.03 7.57 -7.15
N PRO A 19 8.77 8.85 -6.80
CA PRO A 19 9.64 9.56 -5.85
C PRO A 19 9.77 8.88 -4.48
N ARG A 20 8.79 8.05 -4.10
CA ARG A 20 8.71 7.40 -2.79
C ARG A 20 9.31 6.01 -2.75
N GLU A 21 9.53 5.40 -3.92
CA GLU A 21 9.93 3.99 -4.05
C GLU A 21 11.14 3.65 -3.18
N LYS A 22 12.16 4.51 -3.18
CA LYS A 22 13.38 4.29 -2.41
C LYS A 22 13.13 4.29 -0.90
N ALA A 23 12.34 5.24 -0.39
CA ALA A 23 12.07 5.36 1.04
C ALA A 23 11.20 4.19 1.53
N VAL A 24 10.15 3.86 0.78
CA VAL A 24 9.26 2.73 1.07
C VAL A 24 10.02 1.40 1.03
N THR A 25 10.83 1.17 -0.01
CA THR A 25 11.64 -0.05 -0.11
C THR A 25 12.64 -0.15 1.05
N GLN A 26 13.33 0.94 1.39
CA GLN A 26 14.29 0.92 2.50
C GLN A 26 13.62 0.67 3.85
N PHE A 27 12.43 1.23 4.08
CA PHE A 27 11.64 0.95 5.28
C PHE A 27 11.30 -0.54 5.40
N LEU A 28 10.85 -1.17 4.31
CA LEU A 28 10.57 -2.60 4.29
C LEU A 28 11.84 -3.46 4.49
N VAL A 29 12.98 -3.04 3.95
CA VAL A 29 14.28 -3.66 4.22
C VAL A 29 14.63 -3.58 5.72
N ASP A 30 14.40 -2.44 6.35
CA ASP A 30 14.64 -2.24 7.78
C ASP A 30 13.71 -3.13 8.63
N VAL A 31 12.45 -3.28 8.23
CA VAL A 31 11.49 -4.23 8.82
C VAL A 31 12.02 -5.67 8.73
N PHE A 32 12.42 -6.11 7.52
CA PHE A 32 12.88 -7.48 7.29
C PHE A 32 14.20 -7.83 8.00
N ASN A 33 15.08 -6.84 8.19
CA ASN A 33 16.33 -7.00 8.92
C ASN A 33 16.16 -6.88 10.45
N SER A 34 14.92 -6.89 10.95
CA SER A 34 14.61 -6.80 12.38
C SER A 34 15.22 -5.56 13.05
N LYS A 35 15.30 -4.42 12.34
CA LYS A 35 15.67 -3.14 12.95
C LYS A 35 14.67 -2.72 14.04
N TYR A 36 13.43 -3.17 13.90
CA TYR A 36 12.33 -2.95 14.82
C TYR A 36 12.17 -4.16 15.76
N THR A 37 12.05 -3.90 17.05
CA THR A 37 11.74 -4.94 18.03
C THR A 37 10.22 -5.03 18.15
N PHE A 38 9.59 -5.86 17.33
CA PHE A 38 8.13 -5.93 17.31
C PHE A 38 7.52 -6.52 18.59
N ARG A 39 8.22 -7.44 19.27
CA ARG A 39 7.69 -8.16 20.44
C ARG A 39 8.67 -8.23 21.60
N GLU A 40 8.15 -8.36 22.81
CA GLU A 40 8.94 -8.58 24.05
C GLU A 40 9.30 -10.05 24.32
N ASP A 41 8.63 -11.01 23.68
CA ASP A 41 8.77 -12.45 23.96
C ASP A 41 9.83 -13.15 23.08
N ASP A 42 10.67 -12.38 22.39
CA ASP A 42 11.71 -12.83 21.44
C ASP A 42 11.20 -13.78 20.34
N LYS A 43 9.87 -13.92 20.16
CA LYS A 43 9.30 -14.78 19.12
C LYS A 43 9.61 -14.18 17.75
N ARG A 44 10.17 -15.02 16.87
CA ARG A 44 10.42 -14.63 15.48
C ARG A 44 9.10 -14.26 14.79
N ILE A 45 9.08 -13.08 14.16
CA ILE A 45 7.98 -12.66 13.32
C ILE A 45 8.13 -13.27 11.93
N GLU A 46 7.13 -14.03 11.51
CA GLU A 46 7.02 -14.68 10.21
C GLU A 46 5.87 -14.08 9.40
N VAL A 47 4.86 -13.50 10.05
CA VAL A 47 3.69 -12.87 9.41
C VAL A 47 3.51 -11.44 9.91
N ILE A 48 3.39 -10.50 8.98
CA ILE A 48 3.09 -9.10 9.27
C ILE A 48 1.87 -8.60 8.51
N SER A 49 1.18 -7.65 9.12
CA SER A 49 0.12 -6.86 8.49
C SER A 49 0.70 -5.52 8.06
N LEU A 50 0.32 -5.09 6.86
CA LEU A 50 0.64 -3.78 6.29
C LEU A 50 -0.65 -2.98 6.13
N TYR A 51 -0.59 -1.71 6.51
CA TYR A 51 -1.63 -0.72 6.26
C TYR A 51 -1.01 0.44 5.51
N TYR A 52 -1.59 0.80 4.37
CA TYR A 52 -1.08 1.86 3.54
C TYR A 52 -2.16 2.89 3.27
N ASN A 53 -1.96 4.07 3.84
CA ASN A 53 -2.79 5.23 3.60
C ASN A 53 -1.99 6.20 2.73
N ALA A 54 -2.24 6.17 1.42
CA ALA A 54 -1.38 6.81 0.42
C ALA A 54 -1.80 8.25 0.10
N SER A 55 -3.11 8.51 0.09
CA SER A 55 -3.70 9.79 -0.32
C SER A 55 -4.29 10.53 0.88
N SER A 56 -3.44 10.88 1.84
CA SER A 56 -3.85 11.56 3.06
C SER A 56 -2.82 12.59 3.53
N PRO A 57 -3.26 13.70 4.17
CA PRO A 57 -2.34 14.58 4.90
C PRO A 57 -1.55 13.88 6.03
N LEU A 58 -1.92 12.65 6.38
CA LEU A 58 -1.24 11.76 7.31
C LEU A 58 -0.77 10.48 6.58
N SER A 59 -0.30 10.62 5.35
CA SER A 59 0.11 9.49 4.52
C SER A 59 1.16 8.66 5.26
N SER A 60 0.86 7.39 5.48
CA SER A 60 1.71 6.52 6.26
C SER A 60 1.68 5.09 5.74
N LEU A 61 2.80 4.40 5.93
CA LEU A 61 2.90 2.96 5.79
C LEU A 61 3.21 2.37 7.16
N ILE A 62 2.32 1.51 7.64
CA ILE A 62 2.38 0.93 8.98
C ILE A 62 2.59 -0.58 8.84
N VAL A 63 3.52 -1.12 9.60
CA VAL A 63 3.83 -2.55 9.68
C VAL A 63 3.79 -3.02 11.13
N LEU A 64 3.12 -4.14 11.36
CA LEU A 64 3.01 -4.77 12.68
C LEU A 64 2.92 -6.30 12.57
N PRO A 65 3.20 -7.05 13.66
CA PRO A 65 2.88 -8.47 13.73
C PRO A 65 1.40 -8.70 13.44
N ASN A 66 1.10 -9.69 12.61
CA ASN A 66 -0.29 -10.02 12.30
C ASN A 66 -1.01 -10.59 13.55
N TYR A 67 -2.12 -9.96 13.93
CA TYR A 67 -2.81 -10.26 15.19
C TYR A 67 -3.48 -11.63 15.24
N GLU A 68 -3.65 -12.31 14.11
CA GLU A 68 -4.14 -13.70 14.10
C GLU A 68 -3.08 -14.69 14.60
N TYR A 69 -1.79 -14.33 14.47
CA TYR A 69 -0.66 -15.19 14.84
C TYR A 69 0.07 -14.74 16.09
N TYR A 70 -0.07 -13.47 16.45
CA TYR A 70 0.74 -12.82 17.46
C TYR A 70 -0.15 -12.01 18.41
N SER A 71 -0.13 -12.37 19.69
CA SER A 71 -0.95 -11.68 20.68
C SER A 71 -0.59 -10.18 20.77
N PRO A 72 -1.56 -9.24 20.71
CA PRO A 72 -1.30 -7.80 20.76
C PRO A 72 -0.64 -7.32 22.05
N ASP A 73 -0.90 -7.99 23.19
CA ASP A 73 -0.35 -7.63 24.50
C ASP A 73 1.18 -7.75 24.58
N LYS A 74 1.79 -8.54 23.69
CA LYS A 74 3.23 -8.71 23.55
C LYS A 74 3.86 -7.83 22.49
N THR A 75 3.07 -7.03 21.78
CA THR A 75 3.58 -6.11 20.75
C THR A 75 4.15 -4.88 21.42
N VAL A 76 5.44 -4.62 21.24
CA VAL A 76 6.13 -3.47 21.86
C VAL A 76 6.44 -2.35 20.87
N GLN A 77 6.45 -2.66 19.57
CA GLN A 77 6.67 -1.66 18.53
C GLN A 77 5.75 -1.92 17.34
N ILE A 78 5.26 -0.83 16.77
CA ILE A 78 4.68 -0.76 15.44
C ILE A 78 5.66 0.04 14.59
N ALA A 79 6.03 -0.48 13.42
CA ALA A 79 6.94 0.21 12.52
C ALA A 79 6.11 1.14 11.63
N GLU A 80 6.46 2.41 11.59
CA GLU A 80 5.74 3.41 10.83
C GLU A 80 6.69 4.20 9.95
N LEU A 81 6.28 4.43 8.71
CA LEU A 81 6.91 5.34 7.79
C LEU A 81 5.94 6.49 7.52
N HIS A 82 6.27 7.67 8.04
CA HIS A 82 5.59 8.92 7.71
C HIS A 82 6.33 9.58 6.56
N LEU A 83 5.72 9.59 5.36
CA LEU A 83 6.43 9.95 4.12
C LEU A 83 6.94 11.40 4.12
N LYS A 84 6.22 12.30 4.78
CA LYS A 84 6.61 13.69 5.03
C LYS A 84 7.98 13.85 5.70
N GLU A 85 8.35 12.95 6.61
CA GLU A 85 9.63 13.00 7.33
C GLU A 85 10.83 12.72 6.42
N HIS A 86 10.58 12.17 5.23
CA HIS A 86 11.57 11.89 4.20
C HIS A 86 11.65 12.96 3.10
N SER A 87 11.14 14.17 3.37
CA SER A 87 11.07 15.27 2.38
C SER A 87 10.24 14.92 1.13
N LEU A 88 9.37 13.91 1.24
CA LEU A 88 8.40 13.58 0.21
C LEU A 88 7.12 14.35 0.53
N GLU A 89 6.57 15.07 -0.44
CA GLU A 89 5.28 15.73 -0.24
C GLU A 89 4.20 14.64 -0.10
N ASP A 90 3.42 14.72 0.98
CA ASP A 90 2.16 13.98 1.06
C ASP A 90 1.23 14.53 -0.03
N TYR A 91 0.40 13.67 -0.63
CA TYR A 91 -0.64 14.15 -1.53
C TYR A 91 -2.00 13.80 -0.96
N SER A 92 -2.94 14.69 -1.18
CA SER A 92 -4.33 14.55 -0.80
C SER A 92 -5.18 14.19 -2.03
N PRO A 93 -6.45 13.80 -1.83
CA PRO A 93 -7.36 13.60 -2.96
C PRO A 93 -7.47 14.84 -3.86
N ILE A 94 -7.29 16.05 -3.32
CA ILE A 94 -7.34 17.30 -4.10
C ILE A 94 -6.14 17.40 -5.06
N ASP A 95 -4.94 17.03 -4.60
CA ASP A 95 -3.74 17.08 -5.44
C ASP A 95 -3.84 16.11 -6.63
N VAL A 96 -4.47 14.96 -6.41
CA VAL A 96 -4.79 14.00 -7.48
C VAL A 96 -5.79 14.60 -8.47
N GLN A 97 -6.84 15.30 -8.01
CA GLN A 97 -7.79 15.97 -8.89
C GLN A 97 -7.11 17.04 -9.75
N GLU A 98 -6.25 17.87 -9.14
CA GLU A 98 -5.54 18.92 -9.86
C GLU A 98 -4.56 18.36 -10.89
N LEU A 99 -3.88 17.24 -10.58
CA LEU A 99 -3.08 16.51 -11.56
C LEU A 99 -3.94 16.02 -12.74
N CYS A 100 -5.11 15.43 -12.46
CA CYS A 100 -6.04 14.98 -13.49
C CYS A 100 -6.51 16.13 -14.38
N LYS A 101 -6.96 17.25 -13.79
CA LYS A 101 -7.37 18.47 -14.53
C LYS A 101 -6.25 18.97 -15.43
N LYS A 102 -5.02 19.00 -14.92
CA LYS A 102 -3.85 19.41 -15.71
C LYS A 102 -3.65 18.51 -16.93
N VAL A 103 -3.65 17.19 -16.75
CA VAL A 103 -3.50 16.24 -17.86
C VAL A 103 -4.65 16.40 -18.87
N LEU A 104 -5.89 16.58 -18.42
CA LEU A 104 -7.04 16.79 -19.30
C LEU A 104 -6.92 18.10 -20.11
N ASN A 105 -6.54 19.20 -19.45
CA ASN A 105 -6.30 20.50 -20.09
C ASN A 105 -5.20 20.42 -21.15
N GLU A 106 -4.05 19.83 -20.82
CA GLU A 106 -2.91 19.65 -21.75
C GLU A 106 -3.27 18.82 -22.99
N ASN A 107 -4.34 18.02 -22.90
CA ASN A 107 -4.83 17.17 -23.98
C ASN A 107 -6.10 17.70 -24.65
N ASN A 108 -6.53 18.93 -24.32
CA ASN A 108 -7.74 19.57 -24.85
C ASN A 108 -9.02 18.72 -24.66
N ILE A 109 -9.12 18.04 -23.52
CA ILE A 109 -10.32 17.27 -23.15
C ILE A 109 -11.24 18.19 -22.35
N ASP A 110 -12.48 18.36 -22.81
CA ASP A 110 -13.53 19.01 -22.03
C ASP A 110 -14.07 18.03 -20.98
N TYR A 111 -13.94 18.41 -19.71
CA TYR A 111 -14.39 17.66 -18.54
C TYR A 111 -15.41 18.45 -17.72
N SER A 112 -15.97 19.54 -18.26
CA SER A 112 -16.96 20.37 -17.56
C SER A 112 -18.17 19.59 -17.08
N SER A 113 -18.58 18.55 -17.82
CA SER A 113 -19.67 17.65 -17.43
C SER A 113 -19.33 16.68 -16.28
N TYR A 114 -18.06 16.56 -15.90
CA TYR A 114 -17.60 15.69 -14.82
C TYR A 114 -17.29 16.46 -13.53
N LEU A 115 -17.59 17.76 -13.50
CA LEU A 115 -17.42 18.59 -12.32
C LEU A 115 -18.68 18.57 -11.45
N ASP A 116 -18.50 18.38 -10.16
CA ASP A 116 -19.55 18.59 -9.17
C ASP A 116 -19.80 20.10 -8.92
N GLN A 117 -20.75 20.40 -8.03
CA GLN A 117 -21.07 21.78 -7.63
C GLN A 117 -19.91 22.56 -6.98
N ASN A 118 -18.85 21.87 -6.55
CA ASN A 118 -17.64 22.44 -5.94
C ASN A 118 -16.45 22.50 -6.92
N ASN A 119 -16.65 22.17 -8.20
CA ASN A 119 -15.60 21.97 -9.20
C ASN A 119 -14.61 20.84 -8.86
N HIS A 120 -15.07 19.85 -8.11
CA HIS A 120 -14.35 18.59 -7.93
C HIS A 120 -14.69 17.64 -9.06
N LEU A 121 -13.68 16.90 -9.51
CA LEU A 121 -13.86 15.92 -10.57
C LEU A 121 -14.46 14.62 -10.03
N ASP A 122 -15.44 14.08 -10.73
CA ASP A 122 -15.95 12.71 -10.53
C ASP A 122 -15.09 11.71 -11.32
N TYR A 123 -14.18 11.05 -10.60
CA TYR A 123 -13.21 10.08 -11.14
C TYR A 123 -13.86 8.95 -11.93
N ALA A 124 -15.07 8.50 -11.55
CA ALA A 124 -15.78 7.39 -12.19
C ALA A 124 -16.09 7.64 -13.68
N HIS A 125 -15.95 8.88 -14.14
CA HIS A 125 -16.22 9.25 -15.52
C HIS A 125 -14.98 9.33 -16.41
N TYR A 126 -13.76 9.26 -15.86
CA TYR A 126 -12.54 9.43 -16.67
C TYR A 126 -11.27 8.74 -16.16
N TRP A 127 -11.21 8.26 -14.92
CA TRP A 127 -10.04 7.57 -14.36
C TRP A 127 -10.35 6.81 -13.05
N GLU A 128 -10.28 5.48 -13.07
CA GLU A 128 -10.58 4.61 -11.90
C GLU A 128 -9.34 3.82 -11.40
N ASN A 129 -8.17 4.01 -12.02
CA ASN A 129 -7.01 3.12 -11.83
C ASN A 129 -6.17 3.43 -10.57
N GLN A 130 -6.47 4.48 -9.81
CA GLN A 130 -5.61 4.96 -8.72
C GLN A 130 -5.20 3.84 -7.75
N PHE A 131 -6.18 3.09 -7.25
CA PHE A 131 -5.97 2.01 -6.28
C PHE A 131 -5.06 0.90 -6.82
N GLY A 132 -5.28 0.48 -8.06
CA GLY A 132 -4.44 -0.52 -8.71
C GLY A 132 -2.99 -0.07 -8.84
N LEU A 133 -2.76 1.21 -9.17
CA LEU A 133 -1.41 1.78 -9.27
C LEU A 133 -0.70 1.84 -7.92
N GLU A 134 -1.40 2.22 -6.84
CA GLU A 134 -0.85 2.26 -5.49
C GLU A 134 -0.51 0.85 -4.97
N THR A 135 -1.38 -0.12 -5.24
CA THR A 135 -1.15 -1.53 -4.90
C THR A 135 0.07 -2.07 -5.66
N ASP A 136 0.13 -1.90 -6.99
CA ASP A 136 1.28 -2.31 -7.80
C ASP A 136 2.59 -1.67 -7.32
N PHE A 137 2.54 -0.40 -6.90
CA PHE A 137 3.69 0.30 -6.33
C PHE A 137 4.20 -0.37 -5.04
N LEU A 138 3.31 -0.65 -4.09
CA LEU A 138 3.68 -1.34 -2.85
C LEU A 138 4.23 -2.74 -3.13
N MET A 139 3.59 -3.48 -4.03
CA MET A 139 4.03 -4.82 -4.43
C MET A 139 5.45 -4.82 -5.00
N ASN A 140 5.76 -3.83 -5.83
CA ASN A 140 7.10 -3.66 -6.36
C ASN A 140 8.12 -3.34 -5.25
N CYS A 141 7.78 -2.44 -4.31
CA CYS A 141 8.63 -2.14 -3.17
C CYS A 141 8.86 -3.36 -2.27
N TRP A 142 7.81 -4.15 -2.02
CA TRP A 142 7.84 -5.40 -1.26
C TRP A 142 8.78 -6.42 -1.90
N ARG A 143 8.60 -6.71 -3.19
CA ARG A 143 9.47 -7.62 -3.95
C ARG A 143 10.93 -7.16 -3.89
N ASN A 144 11.18 -5.88 -4.16
CA ASN A 144 12.54 -5.31 -4.14
C ASN A 144 13.19 -5.45 -2.76
N ALA A 145 12.44 -5.24 -1.68
CA ALA A 145 12.94 -5.41 -0.31
C ALA A 145 13.24 -6.88 0.03
N LYS A 146 12.40 -7.83 -0.42
CA LYS A 146 12.65 -9.27 -0.24
C LYS A 146 13.86 -9.73 -1.03
N GLU A 147 14.03 -9.26 -2.27
CA GLU A 147 15.22 -9.56 -3.07
C GLU A 147 16.51 -9.07 -2.40
N GLN A 148 16.50 -7.88 -1.79
CA GLN A 148 17.66 -7.33 -1.10
C GLN A 148 18.02 -8.07 0.20
N THR A 149 17.01 -8.58 0.91
CA THR A 149 17.20 -9.18 2.25
C THR A 149 17.14 -10.70 2.26
N GLN A 150 16.68 -11.33 1.17
CA GLN A 150 16.34 -12.74 1.08
C GLN A 150 15.32 -13.17 2.17
N SER A 151 14.48 -12.21 2.60
CA SER A 151 13.48 -12.43 3.65
C SER A 151 12.43 -13.45 3.22
N ARG A 152 12.02 -14.29 4.18
CA ARG A 152 10.88 -15.22 4.04
C ARG A 152 9.62 -14.75 4.76
N MET A 153 9.64 -13.53 5.31
CA MET A 153 8.48 -12.95 5.99
C MET A 153 7.31 -12.84 5.01
N LEU A 154 6.12 -13.21 5.49
CA LEU A 154 4.86 -13.11 4.76
C LEU A 154 4.18 -11.79 5.14
N GLY A 155 3.67 -11.07 4.14
CA GLY A 155 3.07 -9.76 4.32
C GLY A 155 1.69 -9.69 3.73
N PHE A 156 0.77 -9.12 4.48
CA PHE A 156 -0.63 -8.98 4.09
C PHE A 156 -1.04 -7.51 4.15
N LEU A 157 -1.48 -6.95 3.02
CA LEU A 157 -2.06 -5.61 2.97
C LEU A 157 -3.52 -5.70 3.40
N GLU A 158 -3.85 -5.14 4.56
CA GLU A 158 -5.18 -5.24 5.20
C GLU A 158 -6.05 -4.00 5.02
N SER A 159 -5.47 -2.88 4.57
CA SER A 159 -6.20 -1.67 4.21
C SER A 159 -5.39 -0.86 3.22
N SER A 160 -5.91 -0.72 2.02
CA SER A 160 -5.76 0.47 1.17
C SER A 160 -7.17 0.96 0.85
N ASP A 161 -7.32 2.28 0.75
CA ASP A 161 -8.54 3.04 1.08
C ASP A 161 -9.79 2.83 0.17
N GLY A 162 -10.01 1.64 -0.42
CA GLY A 162 -11.11 1.41 -1.37
C GLY A 162 -11.62 -0.02 -1.55
N GLU A 163 -10.87 -1.07 -1.21
CA GLU A 163 -11.33 -2.46 -1.35
C GLU A 163 -11.34 -3.19 -0.01
N SER A 164 -12.46 -3.83 0.32
CA SER A 164 -12.56 -4.72 1.48
C SER A 164 -11.85 -6.03 1.16
N GLY A 165 -10.73 -6.32 1.82
CA GLY A 165 -10.04 -7.60 1.67
C GLY A 165 -8.61 -7.56 2.18
N MET A 166 -8.01 -8.74 2.33
CA MET A 166 -6.60 -8.90 2.67
C MET A 166 -5.85 -9.31 1.41
N PHE A 167 -4.84 -8.55 1.01
CA PHE A 167 -4.02 -8.84 -0.17
C PHE A 167 -2.70 -9.50 0.23
N ASP A 168 -2.41 -10.67 -0.33
CA ASP A 168 -1.11 -11.32 -0.22
C ASP A 168 -0.06 -10.58 -1.07
N LEU A 169 0.93 -9.99 -0.39
CA LEU A 169 1.99 -9.20 -1.03
C LEU A 169 3.03 -10.03 -1.79
N ASP A 170 3.08 -11.35 -1.60
CA ASP A 170 3.97 -12.23 -2.35
C ASP A 170 3.36 -12.71 -3.67
N ASN A 171 2.03 -12.84 -3.73
CA ASN A 171 1.34 -13.48 -4.85
C ASN A 171 0.39 -12.55 -5.63
N ASN A 172 0.21 -11.31 -5.18
CA ASN A 172 -0.75 -10.36 -5.73
C ASN A 172 -2.18 -10.95 -5.76
N PHE A 173 -2.57 -11.56 -4.64
CA PHE A 173 -3.83 -12.28 -4.53
C PHE A 173 -4.72 -11.69 -3.45
N VAL A 174 -5.98 -11.42 -3.79
CA VAL A 174 -7.01 -11.01 -2.84
C VAL A 174 -7.53 -12.24 -2.13
N ILE A 175 -7.28 -12.34 -0.83
CA ILE A 175 -7.84 -13.40 0.01
C ILE A 175 -9.34 -13.13 0.16
N PRO A 176 -10.21 -14.09 -0.24
CA PRO A 176 -11.65 -13.95 -0.06
C PRO A 176 -12.01 -13.76 1.41
N PHE A 177 -13.00 -12.91 1.69
CA PHE A 177 -13.42 -12.57 3.07
C PHE A 177 -13.90 -13.78 3.88
N ASP A 178 -14.39 -14.83 3.20
CA ASP A 178 -14.87 -16.07 3.81
C ASP A 178 -13.75 -17.10 4.06
N VAL A 179 -12.51 -16.82 3.68
CA VAL A 179 -11.34 -17.68 3.90
C VAL A 179 -10.51 -17.11 5.05
N GLU A 180 -10.31 -17.91 6.09
CA GLU A 180 -9.41 -17.54 7.20
C GLU A 180 -7.94 -17.52 6.71
N LEU A 181 -7.13 -16.60 7.23
CA LEU A 181 -5.73 -16.48 6.82
C LEU A 181 -4.94 -17.77 7.11
N ASP A 182 -5.25 -18.47 8.21
CA ASP A 182 -4.64 -19.77 8.52
C ASP A 182 -5.00 -20.87 7.52
N GLU A 183 -6.23 -20.89 7.03
CA GLU A 183 -6.65 -21.81 5.97
C GLU A 183 -5.88 -21.52 4.67
N TYR A 184 -5.81 -20.24 4.29
CA TYR A 184 -5.07 -19.78 3.13
C TYR A 184 -3.58 -20.15 3.21
N LEU A 185 -2.93 -19.86 4.33
CA LEU A 185 -1.50 -20.12 4.49
C LEU A 185 -1.19 -21.63 4.46
N ARG A 186 -2.03 -22.46 5.10
CA ARG A 186 -1.90 -23.93 5.05
C ARG A 186 -2.08 -24.49 3.65
N SER A 187 -3.03 -23.97 2.86
CA SER A 187 -3.22 -24.43 1.48
C SER A 187 -2.01 -24.13 0.58
N HIS A 188 -1.21 -23.12 0.96
CA HIS A 188 0.04 -22.75 0.29
C HIS A 188 1.29 -23.38 0.95
N GLY A 189 1.11 -24.30 1.90
CA GLY A 189 2.19 -25.06 2.52
C GLY A 189 2.93 -24.35 3.66
N PHE A 190 2.42 -23.21 4.13
CA PHE A 190 2.94 -22.53 5.30
C PHE A 190 2.29 -23.08 6.57
N ILE A 191 3.12 -23.46 7.55
CA ILE A 191 2.67 -23.91 8.87
C ILE A 191 3.30 -22.96 9.88
N ILE A 192 2.49 -22.09 10.47
CA ILE A 192 2.94 -21.04 11.39
C ILE A 192 2.29 -21.29 12.75
N GLU A 193 3.11 -21.34 13.80
CA GLU A 193 2.62 -21.54 15.15
C GLU A 193 1.97 -20.26 15.67
N LYS A 194 0.66 -20.28 15.94
CA LYS A 194 -0.05 -19.18 16.62
C LYS A 194 0.51 -19.04 18.05
N ALA A 195 0.78 -17.80 18.47
CA ALA A 195 1.10 -17.53 19.87
C ALA A 195 -0.19 -17.65 20.69
N ASN A 196 -0.23 -18.61 21.62
CA ASN A 196 -1.31 -18.70 22.62
C ASN A 196 -1.19 -17.61 23.67
#